data_AF-A0A2E9MGW3-F1
#
_entry.id   AF-A0A2E9MGW3-F1
#
_cell.length_a   1.000
_cell.length_b   1.000
_cell.length_c   1.000
_cell.angle_alpha   90.00
_cell.angle_beta   90.00
_cell.angle_gamma   90.00
#
_symmetry.space_group_name_H-M   'P 1'
#
loop_
_entity.id
_entity.type
_entity.pdbx_description
1 polymer ?
#
loop_
_entity_poly.entity_id
_entity_poly.type
_entity_poly.pdbx_seq_one_letter_code
_entity_poly.pdbx_strand_id
1 'polypeptide(L)'
;MGSGFKIERPRNLPDGVDGSIVERVQQILDEKINPGVAGHGGRISLIDIKDKTVYVQFEGGCQGCGMADVTLKQGVEVMIKEALPEIEEILDVTDHADGRNPYYKAPA
;
A
#
# COMPACT_ATOMS: atom_id res chain seq x y z
N MET A 1 9.64 26.34 9.50
CA MET A 1 10.11 25.19 8.70
C MET A 1 9.40 23.93 9.18
N GLY A 2 8.78 23.21 8.24
CA GLY A 2 8.38 21.80 8.38
C GLY A 2 7.20 21.51 9.31
N SER A 3 5.98 21.65 8.79
CA SER A 3 4.77 21.14 9.42
C SER A 3 4.92 19.64 9.68
N GLY A 4 5.17 19.27 10.94
CA GLY A 4 5.01 17.91 11.40
C GLY A 4 3.54 17.55 11.25
N PHE A 5 3.25 16.56 10.40
CA PHE A 5 1.95 15.92 10.33
C PHE A 5 1.72 15.24 11.69
N LYS A 6 1.12 15.98 12.63
CA LYS A 6 0.61 15.44 13.88
C LYS A 6 -0.63 14.65 13.51
N ILE A 7 -0.47 13.33 13.40
CA ILE A 7 -1.60 12.41 13.46
C ILE A 7 -2.08 12.47 14.91
N GLU A 8 -3.02 13.39 15.17
CA GLU A 8 -3.67 13.54 16.47
C GLU A 8 -4.47 12.26 16.71
N ARG A 9 -3.99 11.42 17.64
CA ARG A 9 -4.65 10.16 18.01
C ARG A 9 -5.83 10.45 18.92
N PRO A 10 -7.10 10.33 18.49
CA PRO A 10 -8.19 10.31 19.46
C PRO A 10 -8.10 9.00 20.26
N ARG A 11 -7.73 9.17 21.53
CA ARG A 11 -7.64 8.12 22.55
C ARG A 11 -9.05 7.69 22.96
N ASN A 12 -9.70 6.82 22.19
CA ASN A 12 -10.80 5.99 22.68
C ASN A 12 -11.09 4.84 21.71
N LEU A 13 -10.71 3.60 22.07
CA LEU A 13 -11.20 2.41 21.39
C LEU A 13 -11.61 1.37 22.44
N PRO A 14 -12.86 0.87 22.43
CA PRO A 14 -13.27 -0.23 23.30
C PRO A 14 -12.65 -1.57 22.84
N ASP A 15 -12.34 -2.45 23.80
CA ASP A 15 -11.88 -3.81 23.57
C ASP A 15 -12.87 -4.60 22.70
N GLY A 16 -12.56 -4.75 21.40
CA GLY A 16 -13.26 -5.74 20.57
C GLY A 16 -13.18 -5.55 19.06
N VAL A 17 -13.35 -4.34 18.53
CA VAL A 17 -13.44 -4.10 17.08
C VAL A 17 -13.25 -2.60 16.79
N ASP A 18 -12.81 -2.27 15.56
CA ASP A 18 -12.87 -0.93 14.95
C ASP A 18 -11.74 0.10 15.23
N GLY A 19 -10.50 -0.35 15.40
CA GLY A 19 -9.29 0.48 15.24
C GLY A 19 -8.88 0.51 13.77
N SER A 20 -9.68 1.23 12.98
CA SER A 20 -9.64 1.54 11.53
C SER A 20 -8.82 0.58 10.68
N ILE A 21 -9.44 -0.14 9.74
CA ILE A 21 -8.79 -0.98 8.71
C ILE A 21 -7.52 -0.31 8.14
N VAL A 22 -7.56 1.01 7.96
CA VAL A 22 -6.43 1.89 7.64
C VAL A 22 -5.21 1.67 8.52
N GLU A 23 -5.35 1.69 9.84
CA GLU A 23 -4.26 1.47 10.80
C GLU A 23 -3.69 0.06 10.69
N ARG A 24 -4.56 -0.96 10.52
CA ARG A 24 -4.12 -2.34 10.33
C ARG A 24 -3.33 -2.51 9.03
N VAL A 25 -3.84 -1.98 7.93
CA VAL A 25 -3.14 -1.97 6.63
C VAL A 25 -1.81 -1.23 6.77
N GLN A 26 -1.80 -0.08 7.44
CA GLN A 26 -0.58 0.70 7.65
C GLN A 26 0.45 -0.05 8.50
N GLN A 27 0.04 -0.76 9.55
CA GLN A 27 0.95 -1.63 10.32
C GLN A 27 1.51 -2.77 9.48
N ILE A 28 0.68 -3.44 8.67
CA ILE A 28 1.16 -4.51 7.78
C ILE A 28 2.17 -3.95 6.77
N LEU A 29 1.90 -2.77 6.22
CA LEU A 29 2.79 -2.09 5.31
C LEU A 29 4.14 -1.78 5.96
N ASP A 30 4.16 -1.25 7.17
CA ASP A 30 5.39 -0.87 7.87
C ASP A 30 6.19 -2.08 8.40
N GLU A 31 5.51 -3.04 9.01
CA GLU A 31 6.16 -4.14 9.75
C GLU A 31 6.46 -5.37 8.87
N LYS A 32 5.69 -5.61 7.80
CA LYS A 32 5.84 -6.80 6.95
C LYS A 32 6.32 -6.49 5.54
N ILE A 33 5.74 -5.47 4.90
CA ILE A 33 5.95 -5.21 3.48
C ILE A 33 7.20 -4.36 3.27
N ASN A 34 7.24 -3.16 3.86
CA ASN A 34 8.34 -2.21 3.73
C ASN A 34 9.74 -2.79 4.02
N PRO A 35 9.97 -3.67 5.01
CA PRO A 35 11.28 -4.30 5.16
C PRO A 35 11.70 -5.14 3.94
N GLY A 36 10.75 -5.85 3.30
CA GLY A 36 11.01 -6.60 2.08
C GLY A 36 11.28 -5.69 0.88
N VAL A 37 10.48 -4.63 0.73
CA VAL A 37 10.63 -3.67 -0.38
C VAL A 37 11.89 -2.80 -0.22
N ALA A 38 12.26 -2.45 1.01
CA ALA A 38 13.48 -1.69 1.32
C ALA A 38 14.74 -2.46 0.88
N GLY A 39 14.74 -3.79 0.94
CA GLY A 39 15.82 -4.63 0.40
C GLY A 39 16.03 -4.46 -1.11
N HIS A 40 15.00 -3.99 -1.82
CA HIS A 40 15.03 -3.68 -3.25
C HIS A 40 15.18 -2.17 -3.53
N GLY A 41 15.42 -1.36 -2.49
CA GLY A 41 15.57 0.09 -2.59
C GLY A 41 14.24 0.83 -2.82
N GLY A 42 13.10 0.22 -2.50
CA GLY A 42 11.78 0.84 -2.60
C GLY A 42 11.06 0.95 -1.26
N ARG A 43 9.87 1.56 -1.28
CA ARG A 43 8.92 1.63 -0.17
C ARG A 43 7.50 1.63 -0.71
N ILE A 44 6.53 1.27 0.12
CA ILE A 44 5.11 1.32 -0.21
C ILE A 44 4.40 2.17 0.83
N SER A 45 3.57 3.10 0.35
CA SER A 45 2.76 3.99 1.17
C SER A 45 1.27 3.74 0.89
N LEU A 46 0.47 3.71 1.96
CA LEU A 46 -0.98 3.70 1.86
C LEU A 46 -1.47 5.08 1.41
N ILE A 47 -2.23 5.14 0.32
CA ILE A 47 -2.82 6.38 -0.20
C ILE A 47 -4.23 6.57 0.33
N ASP A 48 -5.07 5.55 0.17
CA ASP A 48 -6.47 5.60 0.56
C ASP A 48 -7.05 4.21 0.73
N ILE A 49 -8.17 4.10 1.44
CA ILE A 49 -8.99 2.88 1.47
C ILE A 49 -10.43 3.30 1.21
N LYS A 50 -10.99 2.79 0.12
CA LYS A 50 -12.36 3.07 -0.27
C LYS A 50 -13.13 1.78 -0.42
N ASP A 51 -14.25 1.69 0.30
CA ASP A 51 -15.07 0.47 0.39
C ASP A 51 -14.22 -0.71 0.90
N LYS A 52 -13.76 -1.57 -0.01
CA LYS A 52 -12.88 -2.71 0.26
C LYS A 52 -11.68 -2.75 -0.69
N THR A 53 -11.37 -1.61 -1.28
CA THR A 53 -10.25 -1.41 -2.19
C THR A 53 -9.19 -0.56 -1.50
N VAL A 54 -7.98 -1.10 -1.39
CA VAL A 54 -6.83 -0.39 -0.82
C VAL A 54 -6.01 0.21 -1.95
N TYR A 55 -5.78 1.52 -1.87
CA TYR A 55 -4.95 2.25 -2.83
C TYR A 55 -3.56 2.44 -2.23
N VAL A 56 -2.55 1.92 -2.90
CA VAL A 56 -1.14 2.01 -2.48
C VAL A 56 -0.31 2.69 -3.55
N GLN A 57 0.78 3.32 -3.12
CA GLN A 57 1.78 3.91 -3.99
C GLN A 57 3.14 3.31 -3.66
N PHE A 58 3.86 2.92 -4.71
CA PHE A 58 5.21 2.40 -4.63
C PHE A 58 6.18 3.54 -4.89
N GLU A 59 7.23 3.67 -4.10
CA GLU A 59 8.23 4.72 -4.27
C GLU A 59 9.63 4.09 -4.32
N GLY A 60 10.59 4.79 -4.94
CA GLY A 60 12.00 4.37 -5.00
C GLY A 60 12.33 3.40 -6.16
N GLY A 61 13.27 2.49 -5.92
CA GLY A 61 13.85 1.59 -6.94
C GLY A 61 12.85 0.67 -7.66
N CYS A 62 11.62 0.56 -7.14
CA CYS A 62 10.53 -0.18 -7.76
C CYS A 62 9.95 0.53 -9.00
N GLN A 63 10.13 1.85 -9.14
CA GLN A 63 9.55 2.64 -10.24
C GLN A 63 10.15 2.35 -11.63
N GLY A 64 11.31 1.67 -11.70
CA GLY A 64 12.11 1.57 -12.92
C GLY A 64 12.27 0.17 -13.52
N CYS A 65 11.63 -0.87 -12.96
CA CYS A 65 11.86 -2.25 -13.41
C CYS A 65 10.54 -3.04 -13.50
N GLY A 66 9.89 -3.01 -14.68
CA GLY A 66 8.53 -3.55 -14.88
C GLY A 66 8.30 -5.02 -14.56
N MET A 67 9.33 -5.84 -14.31
CA MET A 67 9.18 -7.22 -13.80
C MET A 67 9.18 -7.32 -12.27
N ALA A 68 9.89 -6.43 -11.58
CA ALA A 68 9.86 -6.38 -10.11
C ALA A 68 8.48 -5.94 -9.61
N ASP A 69 7.81 -5.10 -10.40
CA ASP A 69 6.49 -4.54 -10.15
C ASP A 69 5.39 -5.60 -9.95
N VAL A 70 5.30 -6.57 -10.86
CA VAL A 70 4.23 -7.58 -10.83
C VAL A 70 4.37 -8.52 -9.65
N THR A 71 5.56 -9.07 -9.42
CA THR A 71 5.81 -10.02 -8.32
C THR A 71 5.64 -9.35 -6.96
N LEU A 72 6.08 -8.10 -6.84
CA LEU A 72 6.03 -7.37 -5.58
C LEU A 72 4.59 -6.91 -5.28
N LYS A 73 3.85 -6.41 -6.28
CA LYS A 73 2.41 -6.14 -6.16
C LYS A 73 1.63 -7.39 -5.77
N GLN A 74 1.89 -8.53 -6.40
CA GLN A 74 1.24 -9.79 -6.06
C GLN A 74 1.56 -10.23 -4.63
N GLY A 75 2.82 -10.11 -4.20
CA GLY A 75 3.21 -10.42 -2.82
C GLY A 75 2.52 -9.52 -1.79
N VAL A 76 2.43 -8.23 -2.07
CA VAL A 76 1.71 -7.25 -1.25
C VAL A 76 0.22 -7.58 -1.18
N GLU A 77 -0.38 -7.90 -2.32
CA GLU A 77 -1.80 -8.27 -2.39
C GLU A 77 -2.11 -9.51 -1.54
N VAL A 78 -1.30 -10.57 -1.67
CA VAL A 78 -1.47 -11.79 -0.88
C VAL A 78 -1.32 -11.50 0.60
N MET A 79 -0.26 -10.77 1.01
CA MET A 79 -0.02 -10.48 2.43
C MET A 79 -1.13 -9.66 3.08
N ILE A 80 -1.68 -8.66 2.37
CA ILE A 80 -2.77 -7.84 2.89
C ILE A 80 -4.06 -8.68 2.95
N LYS A 81 -4.39 -9.46 1.91
CA LYS A 81 -5.58 -10.32 1.90
C LYS A 81 -5.54 -11.43 2.95
N GLU A 82 -4.36 -12.00 3.22
CA GLU A 82 -4.18 -12.99 4.30
C GLU A 82 -4.39 -12.38 5.68
N ALA A 83 -3.95 -11.14 5.89
CA ALA A 83 -4.09 -10.45 7.17
C ALA A 83 -5.49 -9.82 7.35
N LEU A 84 -6.11 -9.39 6.26
CA LEU A 84 -7.38 -8.67 6.20
C LEU A 84 -8.25 -9.24 5.05
N PRO A 85 -8.96 -10.36 5.29
CA PRO A 85 -9.81 -10.99 4.27
C PRO A 85 -11.03 -10.13 3.88
N GLU A 86 -11.26 -9.02 4.58
CA GLU A 86 -12.27 -8.01 4.24
C GLU A 86 -11.89 -7.12 3.05
N ILE A 87 -10.61 -7.06 2.68
CA ILE A 87 -10.12 -6.35 1.50
C ILE A 87 -10.31 -7.23 0.26
N GLU A 88 -11.06 -6.73 -0.73
CA GLU A 88 -11.33 -7.45 -1.97
C GLU A 88 -10.28 -7.14 -3.05
N GLU A 89 -9.81 -5.89 -3.09
CA GLU A 89 -8.94 -5.41 -4.16
C GLU A 89 -7.84 -4.48 -3.66
N ILE A 90 -6.66 -4.55 -4.28
CA ILE A 90 -5.53 -3.67 -3.99
C ILE A 90 -5.07 -3.04 -5.30
N LEU A 91 -5.20 -1.71 -5.36
CA LEU A 91 -4.86 -0.92 -6.53
C LEU A 91 -3.57 -0.15 -6.25
N ASP A 92 -2.65 -0.31 -7.19
CA ASP A 92 -1.48 0.55 -7.28
C ASP A 92 -1.87 1.80 -8.08
N VAL A 93 -1.60 2.98 -7.51
CA VAL A 93 -1.87 4.29 -8.15
C VAL A 93 -0.60 4.93 -8.71
N THR A 94 0.49 4.19 -8.76
CA THR A 94 1.77 4.77 -9.14
C THR A 94 1.90 4.90 -10.65
N ASP A 95 2.49 6.01 -11.10
CA ASP A 95 2.80 6.19 -12.51
C ASP A 95 4.09 5.44 -12.86
N HIS A 96 3.95 4.13 -13.10
CA HIS A 96 5.03 3.29 -13.63
C HIS A 96 5.35 3.61 -15.11
N ALA A 97 4.63 4.57 -15.70
CA ALA A 97 4.69 4.91 -17.12
C ALA A 97 5.74 5.98 -17.45
N ASP A 98 6.19 6.79 -16.49
CA ASP A 98 7.33 7.71 -16.69
C ASP A 98 8.67 6.96 -16.92
N GLY A 99 8.64 5.62 -16.84
CA GLY A 99 9.64 4.67 -17.32
C GLY A 99 9.14 3.65 -18.38
N ARG A 100 8.22 4.05 -19.28
CA ARG A 100 7.72 3.34 -20.49
C ARG A 100 7.30 1.87 -20.33
N ASN A 101 6.07 1.60 -19.88
CA ASN A 101 5.07 0.78 -20.62
C ASN A 101 3.77 0.59 -19.76
N PRO A 102 2.69 1.36 -20.01
CA PRO A 102 1.49 1.31 -19.18
C PRO A 102 0.64 0.07 -19.50
N TYR A 103 0.55 -0.89 -18.56
CA TYR A 103 -0.34 -2.05 -18.72
C TYR A 103 -1.79 -1.75 -18.28
N TYR A 104 -2.05 -0.62 -17.63
CA TYR A 104 -3.41 -0.20 -17.28
C TYR A 104 -4.01 0.68 -18.39
N LYS A 105 -4.49 0.05 -19.47
CA LYS A 105 -5.54 0.66 -20.30
C LYS A 105 -6.89 0.30 -19.68
N ALA A 106 -7.65 1.30 -19.27
CA ALA A 106 -9.07 1.14 -18.92
C ALA A 106 -9.81 0.42 -20.07
N PRO A 107 -10.74 -0.50 -19.79
CA PRO A 107 -11.56 -1.10 -20.83
C PRO A 107 -12.42 -0.01 -21.49
N ALA A 108 -12.39 0.02 -22.83
CA ALA A 108 -13.26 0.85 -23.67
C ALA A 108 -14.69 0.30 -23.70
#